data_AF-A0AAN8TVV3-F1
#
_entry.id   AF-A0AAN8TVV3-F1
#
_cell.length_a   1.000
_cell.length_b   1.000
_cell.length_c   1.000
_cell.angle_alpha   90.00
_cell.angle_beta   90.00
_cell.angle_gamma   90.00
#
_symmetry.space_group_name_H-M   'P 1'
#
loop_
_entity.id
_entity.type
_entity.pdbx_description
1 polymer ?
#
loop_
_entity_poly.entity_id
_entity_poly.type
_entity_poly.pdbx_seq_one_letter_code
_entity_poly.pdbx_strand_id
1 'polypeptide(L)'
;MALTSLLASIGCLEIFIAIFFFLVFWSLVDNKHGLPRNFLIFGIFPSLLMHIHRIHERSTEVLSRTGGTFLLKGLWSTNMDILGTVDPANVHYIMSANFTNFPKGHELKKIFDAIGDGIFNSDLDLWKNQRKLAREMIIHQRFHKCWVKTNVDKVENGLIPVLEFVAKEGRVLDLQDVFKRLTFDTTCMLLTGFDPDCLSLELAGVPFLKAMDDAKDVCFRLHLLPESVWKLQQWLGFGPEKKLSKAEEVLDQVIGKYISMKCDELSNATKSEEDEEGYDLLTSYMVNDAETKTGLKFDDKFLRDTILNFMFAGHDTVASGLGSSVAHPKIEKKIREELKAMVLLGEGRMESIWGYDASEFKPEIWISDRGTVKHGPAYKFFSFNAGPRTCLAKEVAFTQMKIVASTIIHNYQIEMVEGHTVCPNISAMLYMKHSFKVRIKRR
;
A
#
# COMPACT_ATOMS: atom_id res chain seq x y z
N MET A 1 3.64 38.78 46.02
CA MET A 1 4.32 39.27 44.80
C MET A 1 5.70 38.63 44.60
N ALA A 2 6.53 38.43 45.65
CA ALA A 2 7.85 37.80 45.54
C ALA A 2 7.84 36.28 45.30
N LEU A 3 6.88 35.54 45.84
CA LEU A 3 6.79 34.07 45.68
C LEU A 3 6.40 33.66 44.24
N THR A 4 5.53 34.45 43.61
CA THR A 4 5.07 34.25 42.22
C THR A 4 6.17 34.55 41.21
N SER A 5 7.05 35.53 41.46
CA SER A 5 8.20 35.80 40.59
C SER A 5 9.31 34.74 40.73
N LEU A 6 9.49 34.18 41.92
CA LEU A 6 10.45 33.10 42.17
C LEU A 6 10.03 31.80 41.47
N LEU A 7 8.75 31.42 41.57
CA LEU A 7 8.19 30.25 40.88
C LEU A 7 8.24 30.40 39.35
N ALA A 8 7.99 31.60 38.83
CA ALA A 8 8.14 31.88 37.40
C ALA A 8 9.61 31.75 36.94
N SER A 9 10.57 32.23 37.74
CA SER A 9 12.00 32.12 37.43
C SER A 9 12.51 30.67 37.45
N ILE A 10 11.99 29.83 38.35
CA ILE A 10 12.31 28.40 38.41
C ILE A 10 11.75 27.68 37.18
N GLY A 11 10.50 27.97 36.81
CA GLY A 11 9.89 27.42 35.59
C GLY A 11 10.62 27.82 34.31
N CYS A 12 11.10 29.06 34.21
CA CYS A 12 11.92 29.50 33.08
C CYS A 12 13.27 28.77 32.99
N LEU A 13 13.90 28.50 34.14
CA LEU A 13 15.16 27.75 34.20
C LEU A 13 14.97 26.28 33.79
N GLU A 14 13.90 25.64 34.26
CA GLU A 14 13.54 24.26 33.86
C GLU A 14 13.27 24.16 32.35
N ILE A 15 12.53 25.12 31.79
CA ILE A 15 12.28 25.20 30.34
C ILE A 15 13.60 25.39 29.59
N PHE A 16 14.49 26.28 30.04
CA PHE A 16 15.78 26.51 29.40
C PHE A 16 16.67 25.26 29.44
N ILE A 17 16.74 24.58 30.59
CA ILE A 17 17.49 23.33 30.76
C ILE A 17 16.90 22.24 29.85
N ALA A 18 15.58 22.11 29.79
CA ALA A 18 14.91 21.14 28.92
C ALA A 18 15.19 21.42 27.44
N ILE A 19 15.14 22.69 27.01
CA ILE A 19 15.49 23.11 25.64
C ILE A 19 16.96 22.83 25.35
N PHE A 20 17.88 23.14 26.26
CA PHE A 20 19.30 22.88 26.09
C PHE A 20 19.58 21.38 25.93
N PHE A 21 19.04 20.54 26.80
CA PHE A 21 19.18 19.09 26.68
C PHE A 21 18.50 18.54 25.41
N PHE A 22 17.36 19.10 25.01
CA PHE A 22 16.71 18.74 23.76
C PHE A 22 17.60 19.08 22.55
N LEU A 23 18.22 20.27 22.51
CA LEU A 23 19.12 20.69 21.44
C LEU A 23 20.42 19.87 21.40
N VAL A 24 21.00 19.58 22.58
CA VAL A 24 22.16 18.69 22.68
C VAL A 24 21.79 17.30 22.20
N PHE A 25 20.67 16.75 22.67
CA PHE A 25 20.18 15.45 22.22
C PHE A 25 19.95 15.44 20.71
N TRP A 26 19.29 16.47 20.17
CA TRP A 26 19.05 16.66 18.75
C TRP A 26 20.34 16.63 17.93
N SER A 27 21.39 17.32 18.38
CA SER A 27 22.70 17.32 17.72
C SER A 27 23.44 15.97 17.77
N LEU A 28 23.03 15.07 18.67
CA LEU A 28 23.66 13.78 18.91
C LEU A 28 22.87 12.60 18.34
N VAL A 29 21.66 12.83 17.82
CA VAL A 29 20.78 11.79 17.28
C VAL A 29 21.40 11.05 16.09
N ASP A 30 22.08 11.79 15.22
CA ASP A 30 22.84 11.22 14.11
C ASP A 30 24.34 11.34 14.38
N ASN A 31 25.12 10.43 13.79
CA ASN A 31 26.57 10.53 13.82
C ASN A 31 27.10 11.55 12.78
N LYS A 32 28.41 11.83 12.83
CA LYS A 32 29.07 12.77 11.89
C LYS A 32 28.97 12.34 10.41
N HIS A 33 28.66 11.07 10.16
CA HIS A 33 28.44 10.53 8.81
C HIS A 33 26.96 10.55 8.40
N GLY A 34 26.10 11.18 9.22
CA GLY A 34 24.66 11.29 9.02
C GLY A 34 23.93 9.94 9.06
N LEU A 35 24.45 8.95 9.81
CA LEU A 35 23.76 7.70 10.12
C LEU A 35 23.12 7.78 11.51
N PRO A 36 21.99 7.08 11.74
CA PRO A 36 21.36 6.98 13.05
C PRO A 36 22.35 6.52 14.12
N ARG A 37 22.47 7.26 15.23
CA ARG A 37 23.28 6.82 16.35
C ARG A 37 22.55 5.72 17.10
N ASN A 38 23.28 4.64 17.41
CA ASN A 38 22.77 3.57 18.26
C ASN A 38 23.01 3.91 19.74
N PHE A 39 21.95 4.28 20.46
CA PHE A 39 21.98 4.53 21.89
C PHE A 39 21.84 3.22 22.68
N LEU A 40 22.48 3.13 23.85
CA LEU A 40 22.52 1.90 24.64
C LEU A 40 21.13 1.39 25.05
N ILE A 41 20.22 2.29 25.45
CA ILE A 41 18.87 1.95 25.92
C ILE A 41 17.84 2.07 24.79
N PHE A 42 17.92 3.13 24.00
CA PHE A 42 16.90 3.48 23.00
C PHE A 42 17.20 2.97 21.59
N GLY A 43 18.34 2.32 21.37
CA GLY A 43 18.75 1.91 20.03
C GLY A 43 18.80 3.11 19.08
N ILE A 44 18.27 2.95 17.87
CA ILE A 44 18.11 4.04 16.90
C ILE A 44 16.78 4.79 17.00
N PHE A 45 15.93 4.44 17.98
CA PHE A 45 14.58 4.96 18.13
C PHE A 45 14.49 6.50 18.16
N PRO A 46 15.42 7.23 18.80
CA PRO A 46 15.41 8.69 18.75
C PRO A 46 15.57 9.26 17.34
N SER A 47 16.44 8.66 16.53
CA SER A 47 16.63 9.07 15.13
C SER A 47 15.41 8.76 14.29
N LEU A 48 14.79 7.61 14.53
CA LEU A 48 13.53 7.21 13.89
C LEU A 48 12.39 8.20 14.17
N LEU A 49 12.21 8.59 15.44
CA LEU A 49 11.18 9.58 15.84
C LEU A 49 11.42 10.95 15.22
N MET A 50 12.67 11.43 15.22
CA MET A 50 13.01 12.74 14.65
C MET A 50 12.80 12.80 13.14
N HIS A 51 12.99 11.68 12.45
CA HIS A 51 12.87 11.59 10.99
C HIS A 51 11.63 10.84 10.51
N ILE A 52 10.67 10.56 11.39
CA ILE A 52 9.44 9.82 11.05
C ILE A 52 8.67 10.50 9.90
N HIS A 53 8.71 11.83 9.86
CA HIS A 53 8.03 12.64 8.85
C HIS A 53 8.61 12.48 7.42
N ARG A 54 9.81 11.90 7.32
CA ARG A 54 10.55 11.66 6.07
C ARG A 54 11.16 10.26 6.04
N ILE A 55 10.50 9.30 6.69
CA ILE A 55 11.08 7.99 6.99
C ILE A 55 11.59 7.26 5.75
N HIS A 56 10.85 7.31 4.64
CA HIS A 56 11.25 6.63 3.40
C HIS A 56 12.50 7.26 2.75
N GLU A 57 12.59 8.59 2.74
CA GLU A 57 13.76 9.33 2.26
C GLU A 57 14.96 9.04 3.15
N ARG A 58 14.77 9.10 4.47
CA ARG A 58 15.79 8.82 5.46
C ARG A 58 16.32 7.39 5.34
N SER A 59 15.45 6.40 5.15
CA SER A 59 15.85 5.02 4.90
C SER A 59 16.69 4.89 3.63
N THR A 60 16.34 5.62 2.56
CA THR A 60 17.11 5.65 1.30
C THR A 60 18.52 6.24 1.52
N GLU A 61 18.62 7.35 2.26
CA GLU A 61 19.92 7.96 2.63
C GLU A 61 20.79 7.02 3.46
N VAL A 62 20.21 6.33 4.43
CA VAL A 62 20.95 5.41 5.30
C VAL A 62 21.45 4.22 4.50
N LEU A 63 20.57 3.57 3.72
CA LEU A 63 20.92 2.40 2.92
C LEU A 63 21.94 2.74 1.83
N SER A 64 21.82 3.88 1.16
CA SER A 64 22.82 4.31 0.17
C SER A 64 24.20 4.53 0.78
N ARG A 65 24.27 5.06 2.01
CA ARG A 65 25.54 5.27 2.74
C ARG A 65 26.14 3.99 3.32
N THR A 66 25.35 2.95 3.55
CA THR A 66 25.81 1.69 4.17
C THR A 66 26.02 0.57 3.16
N GLY A 67 26.05 0.89 1.86
CA GLY A 67 26.23 -0.11 0.80
C GLY A 67 25.00 -1.00 0.56
N GLY A 68 23.82 -0.54 0.99
CA GLY A 68 22.53 -1.19 0.72
C GLY A 68 22.03 -2.11 1.83
N THR A 69 22.73 -2.27 2.95
CA THR A 69 22.26 -3.06 4.10
C THR A 69 22.49 -2.31 5.40
N PHE A 70 21.52 -2.30 6.31
CA PHE A 70 21.62 -1.62 7.60
C PHE A 70 20.84 -2.36 8.69
N LEU A 71 21.46 -2.51 9.87
CA LEU A 71 20.82 -3.08 11.06
C LEU A 71 20.20 -1.97 11.92
N LEU A 72 18.87 -1.93 11.96
CA LEU A 72 18.09 -1.08 12.84
C LEU A 72 18.02 -1.75 14.21
N LYS A 73 18.58 -1.11 15.24
CA LYS A 73 18.49 -1.60 16.62
C LYS A 73 17.30 -0.99 17.36
N GLY A 74 16.46 -1.84 17.93
CA GLY A 74 15.31 -1.44 18.75
C GLY A 74 15.70 -0.96 20.14
N LEU A 75 14.71 -0.76 21.01
CA LEU A 75 14.96 -0.55 22.43
C LEU A 75 15.66 -1.81 23.01
N TRP A 76 16.58 -1.61 23.95
CA TRP A 76 17.43 -2.67 24.52
C TRP A 76 16.70 -3.90 25.10
N SER A 77 15.44 -3.73 25.51
CA SER A 77 14.58 -4.78 26.08
C SER A 77 13.46 -5.22 25.14
N THR A 78 13.48 -4.76 23.88
CA THR A 78 12.47 -5.08 22.87
C THR A 78 13.12 -5.90 21.77
N ASN A 79 12.47 -6.97 21.31
CA ASN A 79 12.97 -7.79 20.20
C ASN A 79 12.65 -7.14 18.84
N MET A 80 13.02 -5.87 18.67
CA MET A 80 12.70 -5.03 17.50
C MET A 80 13.93 -4.73 16.62
N ASP A 81 14.93 -5.61 16.65
CA ASP A 81 16.07 -5.48 15.76
C ASP A 81 15.65 -5.91 14.34
N ILE A 82 15.81 -5.02 13.37
CA ILE A 82 15.39 -5.22 11.98
C ILE A 82 16.59 -5.03 11.05
N LEU A 83 16.91 -6.05 10.25
CA LEU A 83 17.89 -5.93 9.18
C LEU A 83 17.20 -5.49 7.88
N GLY A 84 17.44 -4.25 7.45
CA GLY A 84 16.97 -3.73 6.17
C GLY A 84 18.03 -3.93 5.09
N THR A 85 17.63 -4.42 3.92
CA THR A 85 18.53 -4.59 2.76
C THR A 85 17.83 -4.25 1.45
N VAL A 86 18.59 -3.66 0.56
CA VAL A 86 18.25 -3.34 -0.85
C VAL A 86 19.29 -3.93 -1.81
N ASP A 87 20.28 -4.65 -1.28
CA ASP A 87 21.22 -5.43 -2.09
C ASP A 87 20.48 -6.58 -2.82
N PRO A 88 20.55 -6.63 -4.16
CA PRO A 88 19.85 -7.65 -4.95
C PRO A 88 20.24 -9.10 -4.60
N ALA A 89 21.48 -9.35 -4.15
CA ALA A 89 21.93 -10.68 -3.75
C ALA A 89 21.27 -11.11 -2.43
N ASN A 90 21.17 -10.19 -1.46
CA ASN A 90 20.45 -10.45 -0.21
C ASN A 90 18.96 -10.66 -0.45
N VAL A 91 18.34 -9.83 -1.31
CA VAL A 91 16.92 -9.96 -1.69
C VAL A 91 16.70 -11.32 -2.36
N HIS A 92 17.57 -11.72 -3.30
CA HIS A 92 17.50 -13.05 -3.93
C HIS A 92 17.64 -14.19 -2.91
N TYR A 93 18.56 -14.06 -1.94
CA TYR A 93 18.76 -15.07 -0.91
C TYR A 93 17.52 -15.25 -0.02
N ILE A 94 16.98 -14.15 0.50
CA ILE A 94 15.81 -14.14 1.39
C ILE A 94 14.55 -14.59 0.66
N MET A 95 14.32 -14.07 -0.55
CA MET A 95 13.03 -14.23 -1.24
C MET A 95 12.98 -15.46 -2.13
N SER A 96 14.11 -16.07 -2.46
CA SER A 96 14.17 -17.23 -3.35
C SER A 96 15.06 -18.33 -2.80
N ALA A 97 16.37 -18.09 -2.67
CA ALA A 97 17.34 -19.18 -2.46
C ALA A 97 17.19 -19.89 -1.11
N ASN A 98 16.75 -19.19 -0.06
CA ASN A 98 16.57 -19.74 1.28
C ASN A 98 15.19 -19.37 1.88
N PHE A 99 14.18 -19.27 1.03
CA PHE A 99 12.85 -18.75 1.35
C PHE A 99 12.20 -19.39 2.61
N THR A 100 12.35 -20.70 2.81
CA THR A 100 11.73 -21.42 3.93
C THR A 100 12.23 -20.97 5.30
N ASN A 101 13.43 -20.39 5.37
CA ASN A 101 14.03 -19.90 6.61
C ASN A 101 13.62 -18.45 6.93
N PHE A 102 12.86 -17.78 6.06
CA PHE A 102 12.40 -16.40 6.23
C PHE A 102 10.87 -16.30 6.22
N PRO A 103 10.17 -16.87 7.23
CA PRO A 103 8.75 -16.60 7.43
C PRO A 103 8.55 -15.11 7.79
N LYS A 104 7.31 -14.61 7.67
CA LYS A 104 6.96 -13.26 8.17
C LYS A 104 7.10 -13.22 9.69
N GLY A 105 6.75 -14.33 10.34
CA GLY A 105 6.90 -14.49 11.76
C GLY A 105 5.76 -13.88 12.55
N HIS A 106 5.74 -14.22 13.84
CA HIS A 106 4.66 -13.89 14.76
C HIS A 106 4.50 -12.38 14.99
N GLU A 107 5.61 -11.62 14.99
CA GLU A 107 5.56 -10.18 15.25
C GLU A 107 4.88 -9.41 14.12
N LEU A 108 5.12 -9.77 12.85
CA LEU A 108 4.39 -9.17 11.74
C LEU A 108 2.91 -9.56 11.78
N LYS A 109 2.62 -10.82 12.13
CA LYS A 109 1.26 -11.33 12.25
C LYS A 109 0.42 -10.53 13.25
N LYS A 110 0.99 -10.24 14.43
CA LYS A 110 0.35 -9.40 15.46
C LYS A 110 -0.03 -8.01 14.95
N ILE A 111 0.86 -7.37 14.19
CA ILE A 111 0.63 -5.99 13.72
C ILE A 111 -0.50 -5.94 12.67
N PHE A 112 -0.64 -7.01 11.88
CA PHE A 112 -1.67 -7.12 10.86
C PHE A 112 -2.85 -8.02 11.27
N ASP A 113 -3.06 -8.22 12.58
CA ASP A 113 -4.12 -9.08 13.10
C ASP A 113 -5.52 -8.63 12.62
N ALA A 114 -5.72 -7.32 12.46
CA ALA A 114 -6.90 -6.70 11.86
C ALA A 114 -7.30 -7.28 10.49
N ILE A 115 -6.29 -7.71 9.72
CA ILE A 115 -6.43 -8.24 8.36
C ILE A 115 -6.63 -9.77 8.39
N GLY A 116 -6.59 -10.41 9.57
CA GLY A 116 -6.87 -11.82 9.77
C GLY A 116 -5.81 -12.77 9.20
N ASP A 117 -6.19 -14.01 8.92
CA ASP A 117 -5.31 -15.12 8.56
C ASP A 117 -5.19 -15.37 7.03
N GLY A 118 -5.48 -14.36 6.20
CA GLY A 118 -5.42 -14.49 4.74
C GLY A 118 -4.01 -14.51 4.15
N ILE A 119 -3.91 -14.61 2.82
CA ILE A 119 -2.66 -14.86 2.09
C ILE A 119 -1.56 -13.82 2.34
N PHE A 120 -1.93 -12.60 2.73
CA PHE A 120 -0.99 -11.54 3.08
C PHE A 120 -0.44 -11.70 4.51
N ASN A 121 -1.13 -12.37 5.42
CA ASN A 121 -0.68 -12.50 6.81
C ASN A 121 -0.27 -13.93 7.20
N SER A 122 -0.59 -14.93 6.37
CA SER A 122 -0.24 -16.33 6.60
C SER A 122 1.20 -16.67 6.24
N ASP A 123 1.72 -17.74 6.87
CA ASP A 123 3.02 -18.35 6.64
C ASP A 123 2.89 -19.87 6.36
N LEU A 124 3.98 -20.50 5.90
CA LEU A 124 4.12 -21.95 5.75
C LEU A 124 2.99 -22.59 4.92
N ASP A 125 2.41 -23.70 5.42
CA ASP A 125 1.44 -24.51 4.68
C ASP A 125 0.11 -23.79 4.45
N LEU A 126 -0.36 -23.00 5.42
CA LEU A 126 -1.57 -22.19 5.26
C LEU A 126 -1.42 -21.22 4.10
N TRP A 127 -0.30 -20.50 4.05
CA TRP A 127 0.02 -19.60 2.93
C TRP A 127 0.13 -20.36 1.60
N LYS A 128 0.80 -21.51 1.60
CA LYS A 128 1.00 -22.32 0.39
C LYS A 128 -0.33 -22.79 -0.20
N ASN A 129 -1.25 -23.25 0.65
CA ASN A 129 -2.58 -23.72 0.23
C ASN A 129 -3.45 -22.57 -0.28
N GLN A 130 -3.54 -21.46 0.46
CA GLN A 130 -4.27 -20.26 0.02
C GLN A 130 -3.70 -19.71 -1.30
N ARG A 131 -2.37 -19.68 -1.44
CA ARG A 131 -1.71 -19.21 -2.66
C ARG A 131 -1.97 -20.10 -3.86
N LYS A 132 -2.04 -21.42 -3.67
CA LYS A 132 -2.37 -22.36 -4.74
C LYS A 132 -3.77 -22.09 -5.27
N LEU A 133 -4.76 -21.97 -4.39
CA LEU A 133 -6.15 -21.66 -4.75
C LEU A 133 -6.27 -20.32 -5.49
N ALA A 134 -5.68 -19.26 -4.92
CA ALA A 134 -5.67 -17.93 -5.53
C ALA A 134 -5.03 -17.94 -6.94
N ARG A 135 -3.94 -18.70 -7.11
CA ARG A 135 -3.26 -18.83 -8.40
C ARG A 135 -4.10 -19.58 -9.43
N GLU A 136 -4.75 -20.66 -9.03
CA GLU A 136 -5.64 -21.45 -9.91
C GLU A 136 -6.76 -20.58 -10.46
N MET A 137 -7.34 -19.73 -9.62
CA MET A 137 -8.35 -18.75 -10.03
C MET A 137 -7.79 -17.70 -11.01
N ILE A 138 -6.69 -17.04 -10.65
CA ILE A 138 -6.16 -15.92 -11.46
C ILE A 138 -5.76 -16.37 -12.86
N ILE A 139 -5.24 -17.59 -13.02
CA ILE A 139 -4.83 -18.14 -14.33
C ILE A 139 -6.03 -18.61 -15.15
N HIS A 140 -7.20 -18.79 -14.54
CA HIS A 140 -8.38 -19.30 -15.21
C HIS A 140 -8.83 -18.37 -16.35
N GLN A 141 -9.11 -18.93 -17.54
CA GLN A 141 -9.43 -18.09 -18.70
C GLN A 141 -10.73 -17.28 -18.51
N ARG A 142 -11.73 -17.83 -17.82
CA ARG A 142 -12.97 -17.11 -17.51
C ARG A 142 -12.70 -15.92 -16.59
N PHE A 143 -11.82 -16.09 -15.60
CA PHE A 143 -11.37 -15.00 -14.72
C PHE A 143 -10.79 -13.86 -15.55
N HIS A 144 -9.82 -14.16 -16.42
CA HIS A 144 -9.17 -13.16 -17.25
C HIS A 144 -10.16 -12.41 -18.17
N LYS A 145 -11.08 -13.12 -18.82
CA LYS A 145 -12.11 -12.50 -19.68
C LYS A 145 -13.05 -11.59 -18.88
N CYS A 146 -13.58 -12.09 -17.77
CA CYS A 146 -14.46 -11.33 -16.88
C CYS A 146 -13.76 -10.09 -16.34
N TRP A 147 -12.53 -10.24 -15.84
CA TRP A 147 -11.73 -9.14 -15.31
C TRP A 147 -11.48 -8.02 -16.33
N VAL A 148 -11.06 -8.38 -17.55
CA VAL A 148 -10.82 -7.38 -18.60
C VAL A 148 -12.12 -6.67 -18.97
N LYS A 149 -13.22 -7.42 -19.14
CA LYS A 149 -14.55 -6.85 -19.41
C LYS A 149 -14.96 -5.86 -18.33
N THR A 150 -14.93 -6.25 -17.06
CA THR A 150 -15.26 -5.38 -15.92
C THR A 150 -14.41 -4.11 -15.90
N ASN A 151 -13.12 -4.18 -16.23
CA ASN A 151 -12.25 -3.00 -16.26
C ASN A 151 -12.59 -2.05 -17.40
N VAL A 152 -12.86 -2.59 -18.59
CA VAL A 152 -13.30 -1.78 -19.74
C VAL A 152 -14.64 -1.12 -19.42
N ASP A 153 -15.62 -1.91 -18.97
CA ASP A 153 -16.96 -1.43 -18.62
C ASP A 153 -16.90 -0.32 -17.56
N LYS A 154 -16.07 -0.46 -16.53
CA LYS A 154 -15.95 0.56 -15.48
C LYS A 154 -15.20 1.80 -15.95
N VAL A 155 -14.28 1.68 -16.90
CA VAL A 155 -13.65 2.84 -17.53
C VAL A 155 -14.64 3.58 -18.41
N GLU A 156 -15.40 2.87 -19.24
CA GLU A 156 -16.36 3.46 -20.18
C GLU A 156 -17.56 4.09 -19.48
N ASN A 157 -18.12 3.40 -18.47
CA ASN A 157 -19.37 3.81 -17.82
C ASN A 157 -19.16 4.53 -16.48
N GLY A 158 -17.96 4.48 -15.89
CA GLY A 158 -17.65 5.14 -14.62
C GLY A 158 -16.63 6.27 -14.79
N LEU A 159 -15.40 5.91 -15.20
CA LEU A 159 -14.30 6.87 -15.27
C LEU A 159 -14.54 7.97 -16.31
N ILE A 160 -14.83 7.61 -17.56
CA ILE A 160 -15.03 8.59 -18.65
C ILE A 160 -16.14 9.60 -18.31
N PRO A 161 -17.34 9.20 -17.85
CA PRO A 161 -18.40 10.13 -17.49
C PRO A 161 -17.98 11.13 -16.40
N VAL A 162 -17.26 10.67 -15.37
CA VAL A 162 -16.73 11.56 -14.31
C VAL A 162 -15.73 12.56 -14.89
N LEU A 163 -14.81 12.11 -15.75
CA LEU A 163 -13.82 12.98 -16.37
C LEU A 163 -14.45 14.01 -17.32
N GLU A 164 -15.40 13.60 -18.17
CA GLU A 164 -16.13 14.49 -19.08
C GLU A 164 -16.95 15.54 -18.32
N PHE A 165 -17.64 15.14 -17.26
CA PHE A 165 -18.43 16.05 -16.42
C PHE A 165 -17.54 17.14 -15.80
N VAL A 166 -16.44 16.73 -15.15
CA VAL A 166 -15.48 17.66 -14.52
C VAL A 166 -14.81 18.55 -15.56
N ALA A 167 -14.42 18.00 -16.71
CA ALA A 167 -13.78 18.75 -17.78
C ALA A 167 -14.71 19.84 -18.34
N LYS A 168 -16.01 19.52 -18.51
CA LYS A 168 -17.03 20.47 -18.96
C LYS A 168 -17.27 21.60 -17.96
N GLU A 169 -17.26 21.29 -16.67
CA GLU A 169 -17.48 22.29 -15.62
C GLU A 169 -16.21 23.04 -15.20
N GLY A 170 -15.03 22.62 -15.68
CA GLY A 170 -13.75 23.23 -15.31
C GLY A 170 -13.38 23.05 -13.82
N ARG A 171 -13.95 22.06 -13.15
CA ARG A 171 -13.72 21.79 -11.71
C ARG A 171 -12.34 21.18 -11.48
N VAL A 172 -11.82 21.37 -10.27
CA VAL A 172 -10.63 20.65 -9.79
C VAL A 172 -11.07 19.27 -9.33
N LEU A 173 -10.36 18.24 -9.78
CA LEU A 173 -10.61 16.85 -9.42
C LEU A 173 -9.44 16.29 -8.62
N ASP A 174 -9.75 15.51 -7.59
CA ASP A 174 -8.76 14.66 -6.94
C ASP A 174 -8.66 13.33 -7.68
N LEU A 175 -7.65 13.21 -8.55
CA LEU A 175 -7.47 12.02 -9.37
C LEU A 175 -7.00 10.82 -8.53
N GLN A 176 -6.40 11.05 -7.36
CA GLN A 176 -6.04 9.97 -6.45
C GLN A 176 -7.30 9.31 -5.86
N ASP A 177 -8.29 10.10 -5.44
CA ASP A 177 -9.58 9.59 -4.95
C ASP A 177 -10.34 8.83 -6.05
N VAL A 178 -10.36 9.38 -7.27
CA VAL A 178 -10.95 8.71 -8.44
C VAL A 178 -10.31 7.35 -8.71
N PHE A 179 -8.98 7.26 -8.68
CA PHE A 179 -8.29 5.99 -8.87
C PHE A 179 -8.57 5.01 -7.74
N LYS A 180 -8.63 5.46 -6.48
CA LYS A 180 -9.00 4.60 -5.35
C LYS A 180 -10.41 4.02 -5.50
N ARG A 181 -11.38 4.82 -5.96
CA ARG A 181 -12.75 4.37 -6.21
C ARG A 181 -12.82 3.37 -7.36
N LEU A 182 -12.16 3.68 -8.47
CA LEU A 182 -12.11 2.80 -9.64
C LEU A 182 -11.53 1.41 -9.30
N THR A 183 -10.39 1.39 -8.61
CA THR A 183 -9.73 0.13 -8.23
C THR A 183 -10.50 -0.61 -7.15
N PHE A 184 -11.20 0.10 -6.26
CA PHE A 184 -12.11 -0.51 -5.30
C PHE A 184 -13.30 -1.20 -5.97
N ASP A 185 -14.02 -0.50 -6.86
CA ASP A 185 -15.17 -1.05 -7.57
C ASP A 185 -14.80 -2.31 -8.38
N THR A 186 -13.71 -2.21 -9.15
CA THR A 186 -13.21 -3.35 -9.92
C THR A 186 -12.77 -4.51 -9.02
N THR A 187 -12.10 -4.24 -7.90
CA THR A 187 -11.70 -5.28 -6.94
C THR A 187 -12.92 -5.93 -6.26
N CYS A 188 -13.94 -5.16 -5.89
CA CYS A 188 -15.19 -5.69 -5.34
C CYS A 188 -15.90 -6.61 -6.33
N MET A 189 -16.01 -6.20 -7.59
CA MET A 189 -16.55 -7.03 -8.66
C MET A 189 -15.78 -8.34 -8.82
N LEU A 190 -14.45 -8.28 -8.76
CA LEU A 190 -13.59 -9.46 -8.88
C LEU A 190 -13.78 -10.45 -7.72
N LEU A 191 -13.93 -9.92 -6.51
CA LEU A 191 -13.97 -10.74 -5.30
C LEU A 191 -15.36 -11.28 -5.00
N THR A 192 -16.40 -10.49 -5.27
CA THR A 192 -17.76 -10.75 -4.79
C THR A 192 -18.79 -10.87 -5.92
N GLY A 193 -18.45 -10.43 -7.13
CA GLY A 193 -19.40 -10.31 -8.24
C GLY A 193 -20.29 -9.06 -8.18
N PHE A 194 -20.15 -8.22 -7.15
CA PHE A 194 -21.00 -7.04 -6.95
C PHE A 194 -20.23 -5.72 -7.12
N ASP A 195 -20.82 -4.76 -7.85
CA ASP A 195 -20.27 -3.41 -8.03
C ASP A 195 -20.85 -2.51 -6.93
N PRO A 196 -20.02 -1.95 -6.03
CA PRO A 196 -20.49 -0.97 -5.05
C PRO A 196 -20.85 0.39 -5.67
N ASP A 197 -20.46 0.63 -6.93
CA ASP A 197 -20.65 1.88 -7.65
C ASP A 197 -20.12 3.13 -6.91
N CYS A 198 -18.92 3.02 -6.33
CA CYS A 198 -18.32 4.15 -5.59
C CYS A 198 -17.76 5.23 -6.51
N LEU A 199 -17.42 4.89 -7.76
CA LEU A 199 -17.05 5.85 -8.79
C LEU A 199 -18.30 6.41 -9.47
N SER A 200 -18.97 7.34 -8.79
CA SER A 200 -20.15 8.05 -9.29
C SER A 200 -19.91 9.55 -9.38
N LEU A 201 -20.79 10.27 -10.08
CA LEU A 201 -20.69 11.72 -10.30
C LEU A 201 -20.70 12.54 -9.00
N GLU A 202 -21.42 12.06 -7.97
CA GLU A 202 -21.52 12.75 -6.68
C GLU A 202 -20.26 12.60 -5.81
N LEU A 203 -19.42 11.60 -6.11
CA LEU A 203 -18.20 11.25 -5.36
C LEU A 203 -18.45 11.19 -3.84
N ALA A 204 -19.59 10.60 -3.43
CA ALA A 204 -19.97 10.47 -2.03
C ALA A 204 -18.89 9.76 -1.20
N GLY A 205 -18.78 10.09 0.09
CA GLY A 205 -17.79 9.46 0.97
C GLY A 205 -18.06 7.96 1.12
N VAL A 206 -17.02 7.13 0.93
CA VAL A 206 -17.12 5.66 1.04
C VAL A 206 -16.60 5.22 2.42
N PRO A 207 -17.47 4.78 3.35
CA PRO A 207 -17.05 4.40 4.70
C PRO A 207 -16.00 3.30 4.72
N PHE A 208 -16.12 2.34 3.80
CA PHE A 208 -15.19 1.22 3.67
C PHE A 208 -13.76 1.68 3.31
N LEU A 209 -13.61 2.55 2.32
CA LEU A 209 -12.30 3.10 1.94
C LEU A 209 -11.66 3.88 3.09
N LYS A 210 -12.46 4.66 3.82
CA LYS A 210 -12.00 5.37 5.02
C LYS A 210 -11.55 4.42 6.12
N ALA A 211 -12.32 3.36 6.38
CA ALA A 211 -11.95 2.34 7.36
C ALA A 211 -10.65 1.63 6.97
N MET A 212 -10.46 1.29 5.70
CA MET A 212 -9.20 0.72 5.22
C MET A 212 -8.03 1.69 5.40
N ASP A 213 -8.16 2.96 5.00
CA ASP A 213 -7.14 3.99 5.20
C ASP A 213 -6.78 4.13 6.70
N ASP A 214 -7.79 4.15 7.57
CA ASP A 214 -7.62 4.22 9.02
C ASP A 214 -6.86 3.00 9.58
N ALA A 215 -7.20 1.79 9.13
CA ALA A 215 -6.52 0.56 9.51
C ALA A 215 -5.04 0.55 9.06
N LYS A 216 -4.77 0.86 7.79
CA LYS A 216 -3.40 0.95 7.23
C LYS A 216 -2.51 1.90 8.02
N ASP A 217 -3.03 3.09 8.33
CA ASP A 217 -2.29 4.10 9.07
C ASP A 217 -2.00 3.67 10.52
N VAL A 218 -2.91 2.92 11.16
CA VAL A 218 -2.64 2.35 12.48
C VAL A 218 -1.59 1.24 12.38
N CYS A 219 -1.76 0.26 11.49
CA CYS A 219 -0.79 -0.83 11.30
C CYS A 219 0.63 -0.29 11.02
N PHE A 220 0.75 0.76 10.20
CA PHE A 220 2.05 1.38 9.93
C PHE A 220 2.68 1.97 11.21
N ARG A 221 1.90 2.65 12.06
CA ARG A 221 2.40 3.24 13.31
C ARG A 221 2.78 2.17 14.34
N LEU A 222 2.10 1.03 14.35
CA LEU A 222 2.39 -0.07 15.28
C LEU A 222 3.78 -0.67 15.06
N HIS A 223 4.30 -0.67 13.84
CA HIS A 223 5.69 -1.07 13.56
C HIS A 223 6.74 -0.20 14.27
N LEU A 224 6.36 0.99 14.71
CA LEU A 224 7.24 1.96 15.36
C LEU A 224 7.00 2.02 16.87
N LEU A 225 6.03 1.30 17.43
CA LEU A 225 5.69 1.38 18.85
C LEU A 225 6.02 0.06 19.57
N PRO A 226 6.67 0.11 20.74
CA PRO A 226 6.93 -1.09 21.53
C PRO A 226 5.64 -1.79 21.98
N GLU A 227 5.73 -3.11 22.20
CA GLU A 227 4.54 -3.93 22.45
C GLU A 227 3.76 -3.50 23.72
N SER A 228 4.45 -2.96 24.71
CA SER A 228 3.83 -2.46 25.94
C SER A 228 2.97 -1.21 25.72
N VAL A 229 3.31 -0.37 24.74
CA VAL A 229 2.69 0.95 24.54
C VAL A 229 1.32 0.82 23.89
N TRP A 230 1.22 0.11 22.77
CA TRP A 230 -0.06 -0.12 22.09
C TRP A 230 -1.00 -1.02 22.91
N LYS A 231 -0.52 -2.05 23.62
CA LYS A 231 -1.37 -2.82 24.57
C LYS A 231 -1.95 -1.96 25.69
N LEU A 232 -1.18 -0.99 26.19
CA LEU A 232 -1.67 -0.02 27.17
C LEU A 232 -2.75 0.89 26.56
N GLN A 233 -2.56 1.35 25.32
CA GLN A 233 -3.57 2.15 24.60
C GLN A 233 -4.86 1.36 24.35
N GLN A 234 -4.73 0.08 23.99
CA GLN A 234 -5.84 -0.85 23.83
C GLN A 234 -6.62 -1.02 25.15
N TRP A 235 -5.91 -1.28 26.24
CA TRP A 235 -6.51 -1.43 27.57
C TRP A 235 -7.23 -0.18 28.06
N LEU A 236 -6.64 1.00 27.82
CA LEU A 236 -7.23 2.28 28.22
C LEU A 236 -8.33 2.78 27.24
N GLY A 237 -8.54 2.09 26.11
CA GLY A 237 -9.61 2.40 25.16
C GLY A 237 -9.46 3.77 24.48
N PHE A 238 -8.24 4.20 24.18
CA PHE A 238 -7.98 5.45 23.45
C PHE A 238 -6.85 5.31 22.43
N GLY A 239 -6.74 6.31 21.54
CA GLY A 239 -5.64 6.39 20.58
C GLY A 239 -5.83 5.51 19.34
N PRO A 240 -4.73 5.14 18.66
CA PRO A 240 -4.73 4.38 17.41
C PRO A 240 -5.53 3.06 17.47
N GLU A 241 -5.47 2.35 18.58
CA GLU A 241 -6.17 1.07 18.78
C GLU A 241 -7.69 1.20 18.71
N LYS A 242 -8.27 2.21 19.37
CA LYS A 242 -9.72 2.47 19.26
C LYS A 242 -10.14 2.84 17.84
N LYS A 243 -9.25 3.52 17.11
CA LYS A 243 -9.48 3.86 15.70
C LYS A 243 -9.46 2.61 14.82
N LEU A 244 -8.55 1.68 15.09
CA LEU A 244 -8.45 0.39 14.40
C LEU A 244 -9.69 -0.49 14.65
N SER A 245 -10.09 -0.66 15.91
CA SER A 245 -11.28 -1.45 16.26
C SER A 245 -12.56 -0.93 15.58
N LYS A 246 -12.76 0.40 15.52
CA LYS A 246 -13.88 0.98 14.76
C LYS A 246 -13.78 0.75 13.25
N ALA A 247 -12.56 0.75 12.71
CA ALA A 247 -12.35 0.46 11.30
C ALA A 247 -12.69 -1.02 11.01
N GLU A 248 -12.22 -1.95 11.84
CA GLU A 248 -12.54 -3.37 11.75
C GLU A 248 -14.05 -3.63 11.76
N GLU A 249 -14.80 -3.01 12.66
CA GLU A 249 -16.27 -3.12 12.69
C GLU A 249 -16.92 -2.76 11.34
N VAL A 250 -16.48 -1.67 10.72
CA VAL A 250 -16.99 -1.23 9.40
C VAL A 250 -16.58 -2.20 8.31
N LEU A 251 -15.34 -2.68 8.32
CA LEU A 251 -14.83 -3.64 7.34
C LEU A 251 -15.62 -4.95 7.41
N ASP A 252 -15.83 -5.47 8.62
CA ASP A 252 -16.56 -6.71 8.90
C ASP A 252 -18.02 -6.60 8.48
N GLN A 253 -18.67 -5.48 8.79
CA GLN A 253 -20.06 -5.24 8.41
C GLN A 253 -20.23 -5.24 6.88
N VAL A 254 -19.34 -4.55 6.15
CA VAL A 254 -19.42 -4.46 4.69
C VAL A 254 -19.09 -5.79 4.03
N ILE A 255 -18.03 -6.48 4.48
CA ILE A 255 -17.65 -7.79 3.93
C ILE A 255 -18.72 -8.85 4.23
N GLY A 256 -19.24 -8.88 5.46
CA GLY A 256 -20.33 -9.78 5.85
C GLY A 256 -21.59 -9.59 5.00
N LYS A 257 -21.92 -8.35 4.64
CA LYS A 257 -23.01 -8.05 3.70
C LYS A 257 -22.76 -8.70 2.33
N TYR A 258 -21.56 -8.59 1.76
CA TYR A 258 -21.24 -9.20 0.47
C TYR A 258 -21.26 -10.72 0.51
N ILE A 259 -20.74 -11.33 1.58
CA ILE A 259 -20.80 -12.78 1.77
C ILE A 259 -22.27 -13.23 1.83
N SER A 260 -23.11 -12.56 2.61
CA SER A 260 -24.54 -12.88 2.70
C SER A 260 -25.25 -12.75 1.36
N MET A 261 -25.04 -11.64 0.64
CA MET A 261 -25.62 -11.44 -0.69
C MET A 261 -25.22 -12.54 -1.66
N LYS A 262 -23.96 -13.02 -1.57
CA LYS A 262 -23.47 -14.10 -2.41
C LYS A 262 -24.06 -15.45 -2.05
N CYS A 263 -24.21 -15.75 -0.75
CA CYS A 263 -24.93 -16.93 -0.28
C CYS A 263 -26.36 -16.98 -0.82
N ASP A 264 -27.06 -15.84 -0.80
CA ASP A 264 -28.44 -15.73 -1.27
C ASP A 264 -28.53 -15.92 -2.81
N GLU A 265 -27.59 -15.35 -3.56
CA GLU A 265 -27.48 -15.52 -5.01
C GLU A 265 -27.29 -17.00 -5.39
N LEU A 266 -26.33 -17.68 -4.75
CA LEU A 266 -26.03 -19.09 -5.01
C LEU A 266 -27.15 -20.04 -4.57
N SER A 267 -27.92 -19.68 -3.55
CA SER A 267 -29.05 -20.49 -3.07
C SER A 267 -30.27 -20.39 -3.99
N ASN A 268 -30.45 -19.25 -4.67
CA ASN A 268 -31.57 -19.01 -5.57
C ASN A 268 -31.27 -19.37 -7.03
N ALA A 269 -29.99 -19.55 -7.38
CA ALA A 269 -29.57 -19.98 -8.71
C ALA A 269 -30.09 -21.39 -9.02
N THR A 270 -31.07 -21.49 -9.91
CA THR A 270 -31.50 -22.78 -10.47
C THR A 270 -30.37 -23.27 -11.37
N LYS A 271 -30.00 -24.57 -11.33
CA LYS A 271 -28.88 -25.19 -12.08
C LYS A 271 -28.98 -25.16 -13.63
N SER A 272 -29.75 -24.23 -14.19
CA SER A 272 -29.92 -23.93 -15.62
C SER A 272 -29.75 -22.40 -15.73
N GLU A 273 -28.76 -21.84 -16.38
CA GLU A 273 -28.19 -22.14 -17.69
C GLU A 273 -26.68 -21.85 -17.67
N GLU A 274 -25.96 -22.30 -18.71
CA GLU A 274 -24.58 -21.87 -18.99
C GLU A 274 -24.57 -20.39 -19.39
N ASP A 275 -24.95 -19.49 -18.48
CA ASP A 275 -24.76 -18.08 -18.70
C ASP A 275 -23.27 -17.73 -18.57
N GLU A 276 -22.82 -16.80 -19.39
CA GLU A 276 -21.51 -16.13 -19.31
C GLU A 276 -21.37 -15.28 -18.03
N GLU A 277 -22.04 -15.66 -16.94
CA GLU A 277 -22.12 -14.95 -15.67
C GLU A 277 -20.87 -15.16 -14.82
N GLY A 278 -20.54 -14.11 -14.05
CA GLY A 278 -19.21 -13.77 -13.57
C GLY A 278 -18.42 -14.89 -12.89
N TYR A 279 -17.11 -14.92 -13.16
CA TYR A 279 -16.16 -15.77 -12.45
C TYR A 279 -15.49 -14.95 -11.34
N ASP A 280 -16.19 -14.80 -10.20
CA ASP A 280 -15.68 -14.12 -9.01
C ASP A 280 -15.04 -15.10 -7.99
N LEU A 281 -14.26 -14.54 -7.06
CA LEU A 281 -13.51 -15.33 -6.08
C LEU A 281 -14.44 -16.11 -5.13
N LEU A 282 -15.51 -15.48 -4.63
CA LEU A 282 -16.43 -16.13 -3.71
C LEU A 282 -17.14 -17.32 -4.35
N THR A 283 -17.66 -17.17 -5.57
CA THR A 283 -18.25 -18.29 -6.33
C THR A 283 -17.27 -19.45 -6.44
N SER A 284 -16.01 -19.16 -6.78
CA SER A 284 -14.98 -20.19 -6.92
C SER A 284 -14.68 -20.92 -5.61
N TYR A 285 -14.74 -20.24 -4.47
CA TYR A 285 -14.47 -20.85 -3.16
C TYR A 285 -15.69 -21.59 -2.58
N MET A 286 -16.90 -21.11 -2.87
CA MET A 286 -18.14 -21.67 -2.32
C MET A 286 -18.72 -22.80 -3.16
N VAL A 287 -18.48 -22.83 -4.48
CA VAL A 287 -19.07 -23.83 -5.40
C VAL A 287 -18.13 -25.00 -5.70
N ASN A 288 -16.81 -24.78 -5.69
CA ASN A 288 -15.86 -25.85 -6.00
C ASN A 288 -15.60 -26.74 -4.78
N ASP A 289 -15.27 -28.02 -5.00
CA ASP A 289 -14.74 -28.99 -3.99
C ASP A 289 -13.35 -28.58 -3.44
N ALA A 290 -13.08 -27.28 -3.31
CA ALA A 290 -11.81 -26.74 -2.87
C ALA A 290 -11.55 -27.10 -1.39
N GLU A 291 -12.58 -27.33 -0.57
CA GLU A 291 -12.42 -27.86 0.80
C GLU A 291 -11.77 -29.25 0.75
N THR A 292 -12.31 -30.12 -0.10
CA THR A 292 -11.85 -31.50 -0.29
C THR A 292 -10.44 -31.58 -0.88
N LYS A 293 -10.06 -30.62 -1.74
CA LYS A 293 -8.74 -30.55 -2.39
C LYS A 293 -7.64 -29.92 -1.55
N THR A 294 -7.98 -29.08 -0.57
CA THR A 294 -6.99 -28.31 0.21
C THR A 294 -6.98 -28.60 1.70
N GLY A 295 -8.00 -29.29 2.21
CA GLY A 295 -8.17 -29.53 3.65
C GLY A 295 -8.46 -28.26 4.45
N LEU A 296 -8.70 -27.13 3.77
CA LEU A 296 -9.14 -25.88 4.39
C LEU A 296 -10.65 -25.90 4.55
N LYS A 297 -11.13 -25.45 5.71
CA LYS A 297 -12.54 -25.18 5.94
C LYS A 297 -12.83 -23.75 5.46
N PHE A 298 -13.77 -23.57 4.55
CA PHE A 298 -14.19 -22.26 4.08
C PHE A 298 -15.34 -21.74 4.95
N ASP A 299 -15.01 -21.47 6.21
CA ASP A 299 -15.95 -20.77 7.10
C ASP A 299 -16.01 -19.27 6.77
N ASP A 300 -17.03 -18.60 7.33
CA ASP A 300 -17.23 -17.16 7.14
C ASP A 300 -15.99 -16.34 7.51
N LYS A 301 -15.22 -16.79 8.50
CA LYS A 301 -13.96 -16.17 8.91
C LYS A 301 -12.94 -16.24 7.77
N PHE A 302 -12.74 -17.41 7.17
CA PHE A 302 -11.81 -17.58 6.06
C PHE A 302 -12.21 -16.74 4.85
N LEU A 303 -13.50 -16.70 4.50
CA LEU A 303 -14.00 -15.89 3.39
C LEU A 303 -13.80 -14.40 3.68
N ARG A 304 -14.15 -13.94 4.88
CA ARG A 304 -13.93 -12.56 5.33
C ARG A 304 -12.46 -12.17 5.23
N ASP A 305 -11.57 -12.98 5.79
CA ASP A 305 -10.14 -12.70 5.81
C ASP A 305 -9.59 -12.70 4.39
N THR A 306 -10.02 -13.65 3.55
CA THR A 306 -9.62 -13.70 2.14
C THR A 306 -10.01 -12.42 1.40
N ILE A 307 -11.28 -12.00 1.48
CA ILE A 307 -11.76 -10.77 0.82
C ILE A 307 -10.95 -9.58 1.30
N LEU A 308 -10.79 -9.41 2.62
CA LEU A 308 -10.07 -8.27 3.17
C LEU A 308 -8.61 -8.24 2.70
N ASN A 309 -7.93 -9.40 2.64
CA ASN A 309 -6.56 -9.50 2.18
C ASN A 309 -6.41 -9.10 0.70
N PHE A 310 -7.33 -9.55 -0.16
CA PHE A 310 -7.32 -9.19 -1.58
C PHE A 310 -7.69 -7.73 -1.81
N MET A 311 -8.67 -7.20 -1.07
CA MET A 311 -9.00 -5.79 -1.11
C MET A 311 -7.77 -4.97 -0.72
N PHE A 312 -7.23 -5.18 0.47
CA PHE A 312 -6.04 -4.50 1.00
C PHE A 312 -4.86 -4.50 0.02
N ALA A 313 -4.60 -5.62 -0.65
CA ALA A 313 -3.52 -5.74 -1.63
C ALA A 313 -3.83 -5.09 -2.99
N GLY A 314 -5.05 -5.24 -3.49
CA GLY A 314 -5.41 -4.92 -4.88
C GLY A 314 -5.89 -3.50 -5.12
N HIS A 315 -6.63 -2.91 -4.18
CA HIS A 315 -7.29 -1.63 -4.41
C HIS A 315 -6.27 -0.48 -4.50
N ASP A 316 -5.35 -0.45 -3.56
CA ASP A 316 -4.62 0.74 -3.21
C ASP A 316 -3.28 0.83 -3.98
N THR A 317 -2.65 -0.32 -4.18
CA THR A 317 -1.41 -0.47 -4.95
C THR A 317 -1.58 -0.03 -6.40
N VAL A 318 -2.67 -0.43 -7.05
CA VAL A 318 -2.99 -0.04 -8.43
C VAL A 318 -3.33 1.45 -8.51
N ALA A 319 -4.08 1.98 -7.53
CA ALA A 319 -4.44 3.39 -7.50
C ALA A 319 -3.19 4.31 -7.39
N SER A 320 -2.24 3.96 -6.52
CA SER A 320 -0.95 4.65 -6.43
C SER A 320 -0.14 4.56 -7.74
N GLY A 321 -0.09 3.38 -8.34
CA GLY A 321 0.59 3.16 -9.62
C GLY A 321 0.00 4.00 -10.74
N LEU A 322 -1.33 4.13 -10.79
CA LEU A 322 -2.05 4.98 -11.74
C LEU A 322 -1.74 6.46 -11.54
N GLY A 323 -1.81 6.94 -10.29
CA GLY A 323 -1.47 8.31 -9.93
C GLY A 323 -0.09 8.72 -10.43
N SER A 324 0.89 7.84 -10.20
CA SER A 324 2.28 8.06 -10.64
C SER A 324 2.43 8.03 -12.16
N SER A 325 1.72 7.10 -12.84
CA SER A 325 1.81 6.93 -14.30
C SER A 325 1.17 8.09 -15.07
N VAL A 326 0.04 8.59 -14.57
CA VAL A 326 -0.76 9.63 -15.22
C VAL A 326 -0.24 11.04 -14.90
N ALA A 327 0.52 11.22 -13.82
CA ALA A 327 1.22 12.48 -13.54
C ALA A 327 2.33 12.81 -14.55
N HIS A 328 2.76 11.84 -15.36
CA HIS A 328 3.97 11.94 -16.17
C HIS A 328 3.87 12.43 -17.65
N PRO A 329 2.73 12.50 -18.38
CA PRO A 329 2.83 12.54 -19.85
C PRO A 329 3.42 13.80 -20.49
N LYS A 330 3.51 14.96 -19.82
CA LYS A 330 4.12 16.20 -20.39
C LYS A 330 4.25 17.36 -19.39
N ILE A 331 4.28 17.09 -18.09
CA ILE A 331 4.34 18.15 -17.08
C ILE A 331 5.81 18.50 -16.80
N GLU A 332 6.28 19.41 -17.65
CA GLU A 332 7.27 20.47 -17.42
C GLU A 332 8.07 20.37 -16.11
N LYS A 333 9.37 20.05 -16.23
CA LYS A 333 10.52 20.14 -15.28
C LYS A 333 10.27 19.98 -13.75
N LYS A 334 9.28 20.62 -13.16
CA LYS A 334 8.92 20.64 -11.74
C LYS A 334 8.42 19.29 -11.21
N ILE A 335 7.58 18.56 -11.97
CA ILE A 335 7.18 17.18 -11.59
C ILE A 335 8.39 16.23 -11.67
N ARG A 336 9.40 16.51 -12.49
CA ARG A 336 10.62 15.67 -12.56
C ARG A 336 11.46 15.79 -11.28
N GLU A 337 11.39 16.92 -10.57
CA GLU A 337 12.01 17.10 -9.24
C GLU A 337 11.15 16.52 -8.10
N GLU A 338 9.84 16.38 -8.29
CA GLU A 338 8.93 15.85 -7.26
C GLU A 338 8.63 14.34 -7.42
N LEU A 339 8.65 13.77 -8.64
CA LEU A 339 8.65 12.32 -8.88
C LEU A 339 9.98 11.68 -8.47
N LYS A 340 11.07 12.47 -8.45
CA LYS A 340 12.30 12.14 -7.70
C LYS A 340 12.02 11.84 -6.23
N ALA A 341 10.86 12.18 -5.67
CA ALA A 341 10.42 11.80 -4.32
C ALA A 341 9.46 10.59 -4.29
N MET A 342 8.79 10.23 -5.39
CA MET A 342 7.83 9.10 -5.45
C MET A 342 8.32 7.81 -6.14
N VAL A 343 9.32 7.86 -7.01
CA VAL A 343 9.89 6.65 -7.63
C VAL A 343 10.58 5.82 -6.55
N LEU A 344 9.95 4.71 -6.13
CA LEU A 344 10.46 3.61 -5.30
C LEU A 344 11.70 3.95 -4.46
N LEU A 345 11.43 4.47 -3.27
CA LEU A 345 12.41 4.84 -2.25
C LEU A 345 13.28 3.62 -1.90
N GLY A 346 14.59 3.84 -1.74
CA GLY A 346 15.59 2.79 -1.56
C GLY A 346 16.10 2.23 -2.88
N GLU A 347 15.63 1.03 -3.25
CA GLU A 347 16.16 0.20 -4.35
C GLU A 347 16.15 0.93 -5.70
N GLY A 348 15.06 1.60 -6.04
CA GLY A 348 14.87 2.28 -7.34
C GLY A 348 15.77 3.51 -7.53
N ARG A 349 16.48 3.93 -6.48
CA ARG A 349 17.35 5.12 -6.48
C ARG A 349 18.79 4.82 -6.10
N MET A 350 19.16 3.56 -5.93
CA MET A 350 20.53 3.20 -5.63
C MET A 350 21.41 3.41 -6.85
N GLU A 351 22.32 4.38 -6.79
CA GLU A 351 23.28 4.63 -7.86
C GLU A 351 24.16 3.42 -8.15
N SER A 352 24.48 2.61 -7.12
CA SER A 352 25.22 1.35 -7.28
C SER A 352 24.48 0.31 -8.13
N ILE A 353 23.15 0.38 -8.21
CA ILE A 353 22.29 -0.57 -8.93
C ILE A 353 21.88 -0.01 -10.31
N TRP A 354 21.58 1.29 -10.37
CA TRP A 354 20.95 1.95 -11.52
C TRP A 354 21.83 2.97 -12.24
N GLY A 355 22.98 3.35 -11.69
CA GLY A 355 23.86 4.39 -12.24
C GLY A 355 23.61 5.77 -11.63
N TYR A 356 24.42 6.76 -12.03
CA TYR A 356 24.39 8.13 -11.48
C TYR A 356 23.06 8.87 -11.74
N ASP A 357 22.30 8.42 -12.74
CA ASP A 357 21.01 8.94 -13.16
C ASP A 357 19.83 8.16 -12.57
N ALA A 358 20.05 7.35 -11.51
CA ALA A 358 19.01 6.59 -10.80
C ALA A 358 17.83 7.45 -10.31
N SER A 359 18.04 8.76 -10.15
CA SER A 359 16.99 9.72 -9.78
C SER A 359 16.17 10.23 -10.96
N GLU A 360 16.57 9.95 -12.20
CA GLU A 360 15.89 10.41 -13.40
C GLU A 360 14.85 9.39 -13.88
N PHE A 361 13.64 9.85 -14.17
CA PHE A 361 12.63 9.00 -14.81
C PHE A 361 12.95 8.83 -16.30
N LYS A 362 13.41 7.63 -16.66
CA LYS A 362 13.82 7.21 -18.02
C LYS A 362 13.11 5.92 -18.43
N PRO A 363 11.87 5.96 -18.93
CA PRO A 363 11.14 4.75 -19.34
C PRO A 363 11.86 3.99 -20.47
N GLU A 364 12.65 4.68 -21.30
CA GLU A 364 13.44 4.11 -22.39
C GLU A 364 14.46 3.05 -21.95
N ILE A 365 14.93 3.06 -20.69
CA ILE A 365 15.84 2.02 -20.18
C ILE A 365 15.17 0.64 -20.15
N TRP A 366 13.83 0.62 -20.11
CA TRP A 366 13.00 -0.58 -20.09
C TRP A 366 12.53 -1.01 -21.47
N ILE A 367 12.93 -0.30 -22.53
CA ILE A 367 12.52 -0.58 -23.91
C ILE A 367 13.76 -1.07 -24.68
N SER A 368 13.61 -2.18 -25.40
CA SER A 368 14.63 -2.69 -26.32
C SER A 368 14.67 -1.88 -27.60
N ASP A 369 15.76 -1.98 -28.35
CA ASP A 369 15.88 -1.33 -29.66
C ASP A 369 14.80 -1.81 -30.65
N ARG A 370 14.15 -2.96 -30.35
CA ARG A 370 13.01 -3.51 -31.10
C ARG A 370 11.64 -3.03 -30.59
N GLY A 371 11.60 -2.12 -29.63
CA GLY A 371 10.37 -1.60 -29.03
C GLY A 371 9.68 -2.56 -28.03
N THR A 372 10.36 -3.64 -27.61
CA THR A 372 9.81 -4.60 -26.64
C THR A 372 10.25 -4.28 -25.21
N VAL A 373 9.45 -4.68 -24.22
CA VAL A 373 9.79 -4.47 -22.80
C VAL A 373 10.99 -5.36 -22.42
N LYS A 374 12.02 -4.75 -21.84
CA LYS A 374 13.16 -5.46 -21.25
C LYS A 374 12.75 -6.03 -19.89
N HIS A 375 13.02 -7.31 -19.68
CA HIS A 375 12.81 -7.96 -18.40
C HIS A 375 14.14 -8.08 -17.65
N GLY A 376 14.22 -7.41 -16.49
CA GLY A 376 15.32 -7.56 -15.55
C GLY A 376 15.01 -8.58 -14.45
N PRO A 377 16.02 -9.00 -13.68
CA PRO A 377 15.77 -9.86 -12.53
C PRO A 377 14.89 -9.18 -11.49
N ALA A 378 13.88 -9.88 -10.96
CA ALA A 378 12.91 -9.31 -10.00
C ALA A 378 13.55 -8.84 -8.69
N TYR A 379 14.71 -9.38 -8.32
CA TYR A 379 15.47 -8.95 -7.14
C TYR A 379 16.26 -7.64 -7.37
N LYS A 380 16.34 -7.14 -8.62
CA LYS A 380 16.86 -5.79 -8.92
C LYS A 380 15.76 -4.73 -8.82
N PHE A 381 14.51 -5.12 -9.10
CA PHE A 381 13.34 -4.24 -9.08
C PHE A 381 12.17 -4.92 -8.39
N PHE A 382 12.08 -4.76 -7.07
CA PHE A 382 11.27 -5.59 -6.19
C PHE A 382 9.81 -5.14 -6.01
N SER A 383 9.27 -4.29 -6.90
CA SER A 383 7.92 -3.68 -6.74
C SER A 383 6.76 -4.68 -6.69
N PHE A 384 6.94 -5.89 -7.21
CA PHE A 384 5.95 -6.97 -7.14
C PHE A 384 6.46 -8.17 -6.32
N ASN A 385 7.42 -7.94 -5.40
CA ASN A 385 8.20 -8.96 -4.73
C ASN A 385 8.97 -9.88 -5.71
N ALA A 386 9.61 -10.93 -5.19
CA ALA A 386 10.32 -11.95 -5.95
C ALA A 386 10.12 -13.35 -5.36
N GLY A 387 10.57 -14.37 -6.10
CA GLY A 387 10.56 -15.77 -5.68
C GLY A 387 9.15 -16.30 -5.41
N PRO A 388 8.98 -17.25 -4.46
CA PRO A 388 7.68 -17.82 -4.13
C PRO A 388 6.63 -16.79 -3.69
N ARG A 389 7.03 -15.58 -3.25
CA ARG A 389 6.12 -14.49 -2.83
C ARG A 389 5.86 -13.42 -3.88
N THR A 390 6.29 -13.63 -5.13
CA THR A 390 5.92 -12.74 -6.25
C THR A 390 4.42 -12.49 -6.27
N CYS A 391 4.00 -11.24 -6.48
CA CYS A 391 2.60 -10.84 -6.52
C CYS A 391 1.81 -11.69 -7.54
N LEU A 392 0.71 -12.30 -7.09
CA LEU A 392 -0.14 -13.13 -7.95
C LEU A 392 -0.87 -12.28 -9.01
N ALA A 393 -1.29 -11.08 -8.62
CA ALA A 393 -2.07 -10.17 -9.45
C ALA A 393 -1.21 -9.22 -10.30
N LYS A 394 0.09 -9.51 -10.50
CA LYS A 394 1.00 -8.63 -11.25
C LYS A 394 0.46 -8.27 -12.65
N GLU A 395 0.09 -9.27 -13.44
CA GLU A 395 -0.39 -9.06 -14.81
C GLU A 395 -1.78 -8.41 -14.84
N VAL A 396 -2.62 -8.75 -13.86
CA VAL A 396 -3.95 -8.16 -13.63
C VAL A 396 -3.82 -6.66 -13.38
N ALA A 397 -2.92 -6.27 -12.47
CA ALA A 397 -2.60 -4.89 -12.14
C ALA A 397 -2.04 -4.13 -13.35
N PHE A 398 -1.05 -4.69 -14.06
CA PHE A 398 -0.51 -4.04 -15.26
C PHE A 398 -1.55 -3.83 -16.36
N THR A 399 -2.45 -4.80 -16.55
CA THR A 399 -3.52 -4.69 -17.55
C THR A 399 -4.47 -3.56 -17.21
N GLN A 400 -4.94 -3.50 -15.96
CA GLN A 400 -5.78 -2.41 -15.47
C GLN A 400 -5.08 -1.05 -15.60
N MET A 401 -3.81 -0.96 -15.18
CA MET A 401 -3.01 0.27 -15.30
C MET A 401 -2.91 0.73 -16.76
N LYS A 402 -2.68 -0.18 -17.71
CA LYS A 402 -2.59 0.13 -19.14
C LYS A 402 -3.92 0.62 -19.70
N ILE A 403 -5.03 -0.04 -19.39
CA ILE A 403 -6.37 0.36 -19.87
C ILE A 403 -6.68 1.78 -19.41
N VAL A 404 -6.55 2.05 -18.11
CA VAL A 404 -6.88 3.35 -17.52
C VAL A 404 -5.91 4.44 -17.97
N ALA A 405 -4.59 4.19 -17.87
CA ALA A 405 -3.60 5.19 -18.24
C ALA A 405 -3.67 5.54 -19.73
N SER A 406 -3.81 4.54 -20.62
CA SER A 406 -3.95 4.81 -22.07
C SER A 406 -5.21 5.60 -22.38
N THR A 407 -6.35 5.26 -21.77
CA THR A 407 -7.61 6.00 -21.94
C THR A 407 -7.46 7.46 -21.52
N ILE A 408 -6.85 7.71 -20.36
CA ILE A 408 -6.64 9.07 -19.87
C ILE A 408 -5.69 9.86 -20.76
N ILE A 409 -4.52 9.29 -21.05
CA ILE A 409 -3.45 9.95 -21.82
C ILE A 409 -3.91 10.28 -23.24
N HIS A 410 -4.70 9.39 -23.85
CA HIS A 410 -5.19 9.56 -25.22
C HIS A 410 -6.27 10.64 -25.33
N ASN A 411 -7.21 10.69 -24.38
CA ASN A 411 -8.41 11.53 -24.50
C ASN A 411 -8.32 12.86 -23.73
N TYR A 412 -7.44 12.96 -22.73
CA TYR A 412 -7.43 14.11 -21.83
C TYR A 412 -6.04 14.73 -21.66
N GLN A 413 -6.04 16.03 -21.43
CA GLN A 413 -4.91 16.80 -20.93
C GLN A 413 -5.12 17.06 -19.44
N ILE A 414 -4.12 16.71 -18.65
CA ILE A 414 -4.12 16.85 -17.20
C ILE A 414 -3.14 17.94 -16.82
N GLU A 415 -3.62 18.93 -16.09
CA GLU A 415 -2.84 20.05 -15.56
C GLU A 415 -2.92 19.99 -14.04
N MET A 416 -1.78 19.91 -13.35
CA MET A 416 -1.79 20.03 -11.89
C MET A 416 -2.22 21.43 -11.47
N VAL A 417 -2.93 21.52 -10.35
CA VAL A 417 -3.25 22.81 -9.75
C VAL A 417 -1.96 23.54 -9.36
N GLU A 418 -1.91 24.85 -9.62
CA GLU A 418 -0.74 25.67 -9.29
C GLU A 418 -0.43 25.64 -7.78
N GLY A 419 0.84 25.47 -7.44
CA GLY A 419 1.29 25.37 -6.04
C GLY A 419 1.02 24.01 -5.37
N HIS A 420 0.43 23.04 -6.08
CA HIS A 420 0.25 21.68 -5.56
C HIS A 420 1.59 20.99 -5.36
N THR A 421 1.85 20.50 -4.15
CA THR A 421 3.10 19.79 -3.81
C THR A 421 2.87 18.29 -3.80
N VAL A 422 3.66 17.57 -4.59
CA VAL A 422 3.63 16.10 -4.64
C VAL A 422 4.70 15.56 -3.70
N CYS A 423 4.29 15.07 -2.53
CA CYS A 423 5.17 14.38 -1.58
C CYS A 423 4.52 13.08 -1.08
N PRO A 424 5.32 12.04 -0.81
CA PRO A 424 4.79 10.76 -0.35
C PRO A 424 4.16 10.90 1.05
N ASN A 425 3.03 10.25 1.24
CA ASN A 425 2.44 10.07 2.56
C ASN A 425 3.25 9.03 3.36
N ILE A 426 3.23 9.17 4.68
CA ILE A 426 3.88 8.22 5.59
C ILE A 426 2.84 7.17 5.94
N SER A 427 2.79 6.11 5.14
CA SER A 427 1.85 5.00 5.33
C SER A 427 2.47 3.71 4.80
N ALA A 428 1.77 2.59 5.03
CA ALA A 428 2.19 1.28 4.49
C ALA A 428 2.23 1.27 2.95
N MET A 429 1.54 2.20 2.31
CA MET A 429 1.50 2.40 0.86
C MET A 429 1.90 3.83 0.51
N LEU A 430 2.57 4.01 -0.63
CA LEU A 430 3.04 5.31 -1.09
C LEU A 430 1.95 6.06 -1.86
N TYR A 431 1.16 6.88 -1.17
CA TYR A 431 0.22 7.85 -1.79
C TYR A 431 0.79 9.26 -1.81
N MET A 432 0.16 10.14 -2.57
CA MET A 432 0.40 11.58 -2.45
C MET A 432 -0.24 12.09 -1.15
N LYS A 433 0.57 12.67 -0.25
CA LYS A 433 0.14 13.21 1.04
C LYS A 433 -0.96 14.26 0.91
N HIS A 434 -0.89 15.07 -0.14
CA HIS A 434 -1.83 16.16 -0.41
C HIS A 434 -2.85 15.82 -1.50
N SER A 435 -3.04 14.53 -1.79
CA SER A 435 -3.85 14.03 -2.91
C SER A 435 -3.28 14.43 -4.29
N PHE A 436 -3.96 14.08 -5.39
CA PHE A 436 -3.53 14.43 -6.74
C PHE A 436 -4.55 15.38 -7.39
N LYS A 437 -4.46 16.67 -7.05
CA LYS A 437 -5.41 17.70 -7.51
C LYS A 437 -5.06 18.21 -8.89
N VAL A 438 -5.97 18.03 -9.84
CA VAL A 438 -5.76 18.35 -11.25
C VAL A 438 -6.96 19.07 -11.86
N ARG A 439 -6.69 19.81 -12.93
CA ARG A 439 -7.69 20.25 -13.92
C ARG A 439 -7.58 19.36 -15.14
N ILE A 440 -8.72 19.00 -15.69
CA ILE A 440 -8.82 18.07 -16.81
C ILE A 440 -9.47 18.80 -17.97
N LYS A 441 -8.86 18.69 -19.14
CA LYS A 441 -9.41 19.19 -20.41
C LYS A 441 -9.46 18.04 -21.39
N ARG A 442 -10.54 17.97 -22.17
CA ARG A 442 -10.61 17.07 -23.32
C ARG A 442 -9.59 17.52 -24.37
N ARG A 443 -8.88 16.58 -24.98
CA ARG A 443 -7.90 16.86 -26.04
C ARG A 443 -8.56 17.21 -27.36
#